data_AF-A0A661KT94-F1
#
_entry.id   AF-A0A661KT94-F1
#
_cell.length_a   1.000
_cell.length_b   1.000
_cell.length_c   1.000
_cell.angle_alpha   90.00
_cell.angle_beta   90.00
_cell.angle_gamma   90.00
#
_symmetry.space_group_name_H-M   'P 1'
#
loop_
_entity.id
_entity.type
_entity.pdbx_description
1 polymer ?
#
loop_
_entity_poly.entity_id
_entity_poly.type
_entity_poly.pdbx_seq_one_letter_code
_entity_poly.pdbx_strand_id
1 'polypeptide(L)'
;MDKYPLLILLRKLLILGLLILAVACAHAPQKEVKPQISDPTLDRASQASNSDIRLATCDIPAPINVPDSGAFELLPSIPLTPPQPASKPTRVSVSPTPQEYLDRALDLCQLSNRFWEEGDLDNALSTLDQAYSLILRVPPESPPELLQQKDDLRVTISKRIIEIYGLRHTSVRGYHKAIPLVMNRHVRMAIQSFLGKERDYFLEAYRRSGRYRPAILKALKRAGLPEELSWLPLIESGFKIRALSRARALGLWQFIASTGYKFGLKRTAWIDERMDPEKSTKAAIAYLK
;
A
#
# COMPACT_ATOMS: atom_id res chain seq x y z
N MET A 1 29.85 -16.78 -20.47
CA MET A 1 30.74 -17.38 -19.44
C MET A 1 29.91 -17.55 -18.18
N ASP A 2 29.04 -18.54 -18.19
CA ASP A 2 28.08 -18.80 -17.11
C ASP A 2 28.73 -19.71 -16.07
N LYS A 3 29.15 -19.10 -14.96
CA LYS A 3 29.59 -19.85 -13.79
C LYS A 3 28.33 -20.37 -13.08
N TYR A 4 28.41 -21.59 -12.56
CA TYR A 4 27.45 -22.30 -11.69
C TYR A 4 26.33 -23.18 -12.29
N PRO A 5 26.56 -24.01 -13.33
CA PRO A 5 25.63 -25.09 -13.70
C PRO A 5 25.56 -26.22 -12.64
N LEU A 6 26.64 -26.40 -11.85
CA LEU A 6 26.73 -27.41 -10.78
C LEU A 6 25.82 -27.13 -9.58
N LEU A 7 25.55 -25.86 -9.27
CA LEU A 7 24.74 -25.48 -8.10
C LEU A 7 23.24 -25.74 -8.33
N ILE A 8 22.80 -25.66 -9.59
CA ILE A 8 21.43 -25.96 -10.01
C ILE A 8 21.21 -27.47 -10.04
N LEU A 9 22.22 -28.24 -10.48
CA LEU A 9 22.17 -29.70 -10.47
C LEU A 9 22.16 -30.25 -9.03
N LEU A 10 22.96 -29.68 -8.13
CA LEU A 10 22.98 -30.07 -6.72
C LEU A 10 21.65 -29.77 -6.02
N ARG A 11 21.01 -28.64 -6.34
CA ARG A 11 19.68 -28.30 -5.82
C ARG A 11 18.59 -29.26 -6.31
N LYS A 12 18.67 -29.70 -7.57
CA LYS A 12 17.72 -30.67 -8.15
C LYS A 12 17.92 -32.08 -7.58
N LEU A 13 19.17 -32.51 -7.33
CA LEU A 13 19.48 -33.81 -6.73
C LEU A 13 19.09 -33.88 -5.24
N LEU A 14 19.21 -32.77 -4.49
CA LEU A 14 18.82 -32.70 -3.07
C LEU A 14 17.29 -32.70 -2.89
N ILE A 15 16.54 -32.14 -3.85
CA ILE A 15 15.08 -32.18 -3.89
C ILE A 15 14.57 -33.58 -4.31
N LEU A 16 15.25 -34.25 -5.24
CA LEU A 16 14.91 -35.60 -5.66
C LEU A 16 15.22 -36.66 -4.59
N GLY A 17 16.31 -36.48 -3.83
CA GLY A 17 16.69 -37.39 -2.73
C GLY A 17 15.76 -37.35 -1.52
N LEU A 18 15.13 -36.20 -1.23
CA LEU A 18 14.13 -36.10 -0.14
C LEU A 18 12.79 -36.76 -0.51
N LEU A 19 12.50 -36.91 -1.81
CA LEU A 19 11.26 -37.49 -2.32
C LEU A 19 11.25 -39.03 -2.22
N ILE A 20 12.42 -39.68 -2.24
CA ILE A 20 12.53 -41.15 -2.21
C ILE A 20 12.43 -41.71 -0.77
N LEU A 21 12.79 -40.92 0.25
CA LEU A 21 12.75 -41.38 1.65
C LEU A 21 11.35 -41.34 2.29
N ALA A 22 10.37 -40.65 1.70
CA ALA A 22 9.02 -40.51 2.26
C ALA A 22 7.98 -41.51 1.72
N VAL A 23 8.32 -42.31 0.69
CA VAL A 23 7.39 -43.27 0.08
C VAL A 23 7.33 -44.62 0.84
N ALA A 24 8.22 -44.86 1.82
CA ALA A 24 8.30 -46.14 2.53
C ALA A 24 7.48 -46.25 3.84
N CYS A 25 6.83 -45.18 4.31
CA CYS A 25 6.08 -45.21 5.58
C CYS A 25 4.74 -44.48 5.47
N ALA A 26 3.69 -45.18 5.03
CA ALA A 26 2.33 -45.12 5.59
C ALA A 26 1.31 -45.70 4.59
N HIS A 27 1.03 -47.00 4.72
CA HIS A 27 -0.19 -47.61 4.19
C HIS A 27 -1.03 -48.07 5.39
N ALA A 28 -2.12 -47.36 5.69
CA ALA A 28 -3.20 -47.86 6.54
C ALA A 28 -4.51 -47.12 6.17
N PRO A 29 -5.62 -47.81 5.85
CA PRO A 29 -6.85 -47.17 5.39
C PRO A 29 -7.76 -46.78 6.57
N GLN A 30 -8.52 -45.68 6.42
CA GLN A 30 -9.58 -45.27 7.35
C GLN A 30 -10.89 -45.05 6.57
N LYS A 31 -11.99 -45.54 7.15
CA LYS A 31 -13.37 -45.58 6.62
C LYS A 31 -13.98 -44.19 6.43
N GLU A 32 -14.73 -44.01 5.35
CA GLU A 32 -15.55 -42.82 5.06
C GLU A 32 -16.79 -42.74 5.96
N VAL A 33 -17.05 -41.55 6.51
CA VAL A 33 -18.34 -41.16 7.11
C VAL A 33 -18.79 -39.87 6.44
N LYS A 34 -19.99 -39.89 5.84
CA LYS A 34 -20.58 -38.79 5.08
C LYS A 34 -21.55 -38.00 5.99
N PRO A 35 -21.39 -36.67 6.19
CA PRO A 35 -22.41 -35.89 6.87
C PRO A 35 -23.42 -35.31 5.86
N GLN A 36 -24.70 -35.57 6.12
CA GLN A 36 -25.81 -34.83 5.53
C GLN A 36 -26.01 -33.51 6.30
N ILE A 37 -26.16 -32.41 5.58
CA ILE A 37 -26.60 -31.11 6.12
C ILE A 37 -27.82 -30.69 5.28
N SER A 38 -29.01 -30.74 5.88
CA SER A 38 -30.22 -30.10 5.38
C SER A 38 -30.35 -28.75 6.09
N ASP A 39 -30.31 -27.66 5.33
CA ASP A 39 -30.53 -26.30 5.84
C ASP A 39 -31.78 -25.71 5.15
N PRO A 40 -32.88 -25.44 5.89
CA PRO A 40 -34.15 -24.99 5.31
C PRO A 40 -34.25 -23.46 5.40
N THR A 41 -33.55 -22.72 4.54
CA THR A 41 -33.83 -21.29 4.36
C THR A 41 -33.36 -20.81 2.98
N LEU A 42 -34.00 -21.30 1.92
CA LEU A 42 -33.84 -20.73 0.58
C LEU A 42 -35.16 -20.68 -0.20
N ASP A 43 -36.27 -20.35 0.46
CA ASP A 43 -37.57 -20.16 -0.20
C ASP A 43 -38.21 -18.86 0.29
N ARG A 44 -37.70 -17.70 -0.15
CA ARG A 44 -38.42 -16.41 -0.05
C ARG A 44 -37.86 -15.25 -0.87
N ALA A 45 -37.40 -15.52 -2.09
CA ALA A 45 -37.05 -14.44 -3.03
C ALA A 45 -37.31 -14.83 -4.49
N SER A 46 -38.49 -15.38 -4.79
CA SER A 46 -38.90 -15.68 -6.17
C SER A 46 -40.40 -15.43 -6.40
N GLN A 47 -40.94 -14.27 -6.00
CA GLN A 47 -42.27 -13.81 -6.45
C GLN A 47 -42.34 -12.27 -6.49
N ALA A 48 -42.23 -11.71 -7.69
CA ALA A 48 -42.77 -10.41 -8.18
C ALA A 48 -42.18 -10.17 -9.58
N SER A 49 -42.66 -10.85 -10.63
CA SER A 49 -43.73 -10.39 -11.54
C SER A 49 -43.55 -8.97 -12.09
N ASN A 50 -43.16 -8.94 -13.37
CA ASN A 50 -43.32 -7.90 -14.39
C ASN A 50 -44.24 -6.72 -14.04
N SER A 51 -43.67 -5.51 -14.07
CA SER A 51 -44.36 -4.31 -14.53
C SER A 51 -43.32 -3.30 -15.06
N ASP A 52 -43.50 -2.94 -16.32
CA ASP A 52 -42.92 -1.85 -17.11
C ASP A 52 -42.08 -0.79 -16.37
N ILE A 53 -40.80 -0.67 -16.75
CA ILE A 53 -40.03 0.57 -16.57
C ILE A 53 -39.44 0.96 -17.92
N ARG A 54 -40.00 2.04 -18.47
CA ARG A 54 -39.56 2.72 -19.69
C ARG A 54 -38.16 3.30 -19.50
N LEU A 55 -37.33 3.11 -20.52
CA LEU A 55 -36.01 3.68 -20.69
C LEU A 55 -36.12 5.22 -20.70
N ALA A 56 -35.62 5.89 -19.66
CA ALA A 56 -35.38 7.32 -19.69
C ALA A 56 -33.89 7.56 -19.99
N THR A 57 -33.60 7.92 -21.23
CA THR A 57 -32.31 8.43 -21.67
C THR A 57 -32.09 9.82 -21.08
N CYS A 58 -31.01 10.00 -20.32
CA CYS A 58 -30.54 11.34 -19.95
C CYS A 58 -29.75 11.94 -21.12
N ASP A 59 -30.25 13.04 -21.65
CA ASP A 59 -29.66 13.80 -22.74
C ASP A 59 -28.32 14.44 -22.35
N ILE A 60 -27.32 14.22 -23.20
CA ILE A 60 -25.98 14.85 -23.16
C ILE A 60 -26.04 16.08 -24.09
N PRO A 61 -25.70 17.30 -23.65
CA PRO A 61 -25.59 18.42 -24.59
C PRO A 61 -24.37 18.28 -25.50
N ALA A 62 -24.59 18.50 -26.79
CA ALA A 62 -23.66 18.34 -27.91
C ALA A 62 -22.48 19.35 -27.91
N PRO A 63 -21.36 19.03 -28.59
CA PRO A 63 -20.17 19.87 -28.63
C PRO A 63 -20.37 21.14 -29.49
N ILE A 64 -19.77 22.25 -29.04
CA ILE A 64 -19.80 23.54 -29.72
C ILE A 64 -18.97 23.42 -31.02
N ASN A 65 -19.64 23.62 -32.16
CA ASN A 65 -19.05 23.66 -33.50
C ASN A 65 -18.70 25.11 -33.84
N VAL A 66 -17.42 25.38 -34.12
CA VAL A 66 -16.94 26.68 -34.66
C VAL A 66 -16.75 26.49 -36.17
N PRO A 67 -17.34 27.34 -37.03
CA PRO A 67 -17.31 27.12 -38.47
C PRO A 67 -15.94 27.41 -39.09
N ASP A 68 -15.53 26.50 -39.95
CA ASP A 68 -14.39 26.60 -40.86
C ASP A 68 -14.77 27.49 -42.05
N SER A 69 -13.94 28.48 -42.38
CA SER A 69 -14.02 29.24 -43.62
C SER A 69 -12.74 30.04 -43.87
N GLY A 70 -12.04 29.67 -44.94
CA GLY A 70 -11.46 30.65 -45.86
C GLY A 70 -9.97 30.90 -45.74
N ALA A 71 -9.21 30.26 -46.63
CA ALA A 71 -7.87 30.67 -47.02
C ALA A 71 -7.80 32.16 -47.39
N PHE A 72 -6.80 32.86 -46.87
CA PHE A 72 -6.37 34.15 -47.40
C PHE A 72 -4.84 34.21 -47.50
N GLU A 73 -4.39 34.03 -48.75
CA GLU A 73 -3.26 34.63 -49.45
C GLU A 73 -1.99 35.07 -48.68
N LEU A 74 -0.87 34.46 -49.10
CA LEU A 74 0.50 34.90 -48.87
C LEU A 74 0.70 36.32 -49.41
N LEU A 75 0.94 37.28 -48.51
CA LEU A 75 1.41 38.62 -48.88
C LEU A 75 2.96 38.71 -48.84
N PRO A 76 3.57 39.51 -49.72
CA PRO A 76 4.99 39.45 -50.04
C PRO A 76 5.90 40.09 -48.99
N SER A 77 7.15 39.62 -48.99
CA SER A 77 8.27 40.08 -48.16
C SER A 77 8.40 41.60 -48.12
N ILE A 78 8.23 42.19 -46.93
CA ILE A 78 8.49 43.61 -46.68
C ILE A 78 10.01 43.84 -46.63
N PRO A 79 10.57 44.86 -47.33
CA PRO A 79 12.01 45.11 -47.36
C PRO A 79 12.56 45.52 -45.99
N LEU A 80 13.72 44.97 -45.64
CA LEU A 80 14.54 45.36 -44.51
C LEU A 80 14.90 46.85 -44.60
N THR A 81 14.32 47.66 -43.73
CA THR A 81 14.85 48.99 -43.40
C THR A 81 15.36 48.91 -41.96
N PRO A 82 16.64 49.20 -41.67
CA PRO A 82 17.18 49.02 -40.33
C PRO A 82 16.68 50.16 -39.40
N PRO A 83 15.94 49.88 -38.33
CA PRO A 83 15.76 50.83 -37.25
C PRO A 83 16.96 50.75 -36.29
N GLN A 84 17.38 51.93 -35.85
CA GLN A 84 18.58 52.24 -35.07
C GLN A 84 18.75 51.41 -33.77
N PRO A 85 19.98 51.30 -33.23
CA PRO A 85 20.26 50.53 -32.03
C PRO A 85 19.64 51.18 -30.79
N ALA A 86 18.41 50.79 -30.45
CA ALA A 86 17.82 51.02 -29.14
C ALA A 86 18.22 49.88 -28.20
N SER A 87 18.72 50.26 -27.02
CA SER A 87 19.30 49.42 -25.98
C SER A 87 18.41 48.23 -25.58
N LYS A 88 19.02 47.03 -25.50
CA LYS A 88 18.41 45.86 -24.86
C LYS A 88 18.07 46.22 -23.39
N PRO A 89 16.85 45.94 -22.89
CA PRO A 89 16.64 45.88 -21.45
C PRO A 89 17.34 44.62 -20.93
N THR A 90 18.41 44.81 -20.18
CA THR A 90 19.10 43.75 -19.44
C THR A 90 18.12 43.14 -18.44
N ARG A 91 17.53 41.99 -18.77
CA ARG A 91 16.81 41.18 -17.78
C ARG A 91 17.86 40.53 -16.87
N VAL A 92 18.12 41.17 -15.73
CA VAL A 92 18.98 40.61 -14.68
C VAL A 92 18.31 39.34 -14.16
N SER A 93 18.89 38.18 -14.45
CA SER A 93 18.50 36.91 -13.85
C SER A 93 19.12 36.83 -12.45
N VAL A 94 18.47 37.44 -11.46
CA VAL A 94 18.85 37.27 -10.06
C VAL A 94 18.40 35.87 -9.64
N SER A 95 19.34 34.98 -9.33
CA SER A 95 19.04 33.71 -8.68
C SER A 95 18.37 33.99 -7.33
N PRO A 96 17.23 33.35 -7.00
CA PRO A 96 16.54 33.62 -5.74
C PRO A 96 17.47 33.48 -4.55
N THR A 97 17.34 34.39 -3.58
CA THR A 97 18.17 34.35 -2.38
C THR A 97 17.85 33.11 -1.54
N PRO A 98 18.81 32.59 -0.74
CA PRO A 98 18.53 31.47 0.18
C PRO A 98 17.31 31.71 1.08
N GLN A 99 17.10 32.95 1.51
CA GLN A 99 15.93 33.36 2.29
C GLN A 99 14.62 33.24 1.49
N GLU A 100 14.60 33.71 0.24
CA GLU A 100 13.41 33.61 -0.62
C GLU A 100 12.97 32.16 -0.87
N TYR A 101 13.91 31.21 -0.92
CA TYR A 101 13.55 29.79 -1.00
C TYR A 101 12.85 29.29 0.26
N LEU A 102 13.28 29.73 1.45
CA LEU A 102 12.69 29.36 2.73
C LEU A 102 11.32 30.01 2.91
N ASP A 103 11.19 31.29 2.58
CA ASP A 103 9.91 32.03 2.66
C ASP A 103 8.87 31.39 1.74
N ARG A 104 9.27 31.09 0.49
CA ARG A 104 8.37 30.41 -0.46
C ARG A 104 8.03 28.98 -0.03
N ALA A 105 8.95 28.28 0.63
CA ALA A 105 8.65 26.95 1.19
C ALA A 105 7.65 27.04 2.35
N LEU A 106 7.73 28.09 3.18
CA LEU A 106 6.78 28.35 4.25
C LEU A 106 5.37 28.65 3.70
N ASP A 107 5.27 29.49 2.66
CA ASP A 107 4.00 29.78 1.99
C ASP A 107 3.33 28.51 1.44
N LEU A 108 4.12 27.63 0.83
CA LEU A 108 3.63 26.34 0.36
C LEU A 108 3.17 25.44 1.51
N CYS A 109 3.85 25.45 2.66
CA CYS A 109 3.38 24.72 3.84
C CYS A 109 2.02 25.26 4.34
N GLN A 110 1.84 26.58 4.35
CA GLN A 110 0.56 27.20 4.72
C GLN A 110 -0.54 26.89 3.71
N LEU A 111 -0.22 26.88 2.42
CA LEU A 111 -1.16 26.47 1.37
C LEU A 111 -1.56 25.00 1.50
N SER A 112 -0.61 24.11 1.80
CA SER A 112 -0.90 22.70 2.11
C SER A 112 -1.87 22.55 3.27
N ASN A 113 -1.72 23.36 4.32
CA ASN A 113 -2.66 23.35 5.45
C ASN A 113 -4.08 23.72 5.05
N ARG A 114 -4.25 24.69 4.13
CA ARG A 114 -5.57 25.04 3.60
C ARG A 114 -6.20 23.89 2.82
N PHE A 115 -5.45 23.26 1.91
CA PHE A 115 -5.93 22.07 1.21
C PHE A 115 -6.30 20.94 2.17
N TRP A 116 -5.52 20.77 3.24
CA TRP A 116 -5.82 19.79 4.27
C TRP A 116 -7.12 20.11 5.04
N GLU A 117 -7.34 21.37 5.42
CA GLU A 117 -8.59 21.82 6.08
C GLU A 117 -9.81 21.65 5.17
N GLU A 118 -9.63 21.82 3.86
CA GLU A 118 -10.64 21.59 2.83
C GLU A 118 -10.88 20.10 2.52
N GLY A 119 -10.04 19.21 3.05
CA GLY A 119 -10.11 17.76 2.85
C GLY A 119 -9.46 17.26 1.56
N ASP A 120 -8.80 18.13 0.79
CA ASP A 120 -8.06 17.79 -0.42
C ASP A 120 -6.63 17.31 -0.08
N LEU A 121 -6.54 16.03 0.28
CA LEU A 121 -5.30 15.41 0.71
C LEU A 121 -4.28 15.21 -0.43
N ASP A 122 -4.71 15.21 -1.69
CA ASP A 122 -3.81 15.04 -2.85
C ASP A 122 -3.07 16.35 -3.13
N ASN A 123 -3.78 17.46 -3.19
CA ASN A 123 -3.18 18.77 -3.38
C ASN A 123 -2.36 19.20 -2.15
N ALA A 124 -2.77 18.82 -0.93
CA ALA A 124 -2.00 19.05 0.28
C ALA A 124 -0.60 18.39 0.21
N LEU A 125 -0.50 17.13 -0.24
CA LEU A 125 0.77 16.42 -0.40
C LEU A 125 1.63 17.01 -1.52
N SER A 126 1.04 17.27 -2.69
CA SER A 126 1.76 17.84 -3.83
C SER A 126 2.42 19.18 -3.46
N THR A 127 1.73 19.99 -2.66
CA THR A 127 2.24 21.28 -2.20
C THR A 127 3.40 21.12 -1.19
N LEU A 128 3.35 20.11 -0.33
CA LEU A 128 4.46 19.78 0.59
C LEU A 128 5.70 19.26 -0.15
N ASP A 129 5.52 18.46 -1.20
CA ASP A 129 6.63 17.98 -2.04
C ASP A 129 7.33 19.15 -2.76
N GLN A 130 6.56 20.14 -3.21
CA GLN A 130 7.09 21.38 -3.78
C GLN A 130 7.86 22.18 -2.72
N ALA A 131 7.33 22.31 -1.50
CA ALA A 131 8.01 22.98 -0.39
C ALA A 131 9.35 22.31 -0.06
N TYR A 132 9.36 20.97 0.02
CA TYR A 132 10.57 20.19 0.27
C TYR A 132 11.63 20.39 -0.83
N SER A 133 11.19 20.44 -2.08
CA SER A 133 12.06 20.68 -3.24
C SER A 133 12.76 22.05 -3.18
N LEU A 134 12.11 23.08 -2.62
CA LEU A 134 12.72 24.39 -2.42
C LEU A 134 13.74 24.41 -1.28
N ILE A 135 13.46 23.70 -0.20
CA ILE A 135 14.38 23.55 0.96
C ILE A 135 15.68 22.88 0.53
N LEU A 136 15.63 21.90 -0.39
CA LEU A 136 16.83 21.25 -0.94
C LEU A 136 17.70 22.19 -1.78
N ARG A 137 17.16 23.32 -2.27
CA ARG A 137 17.92 24.32 -3.05
C ARG A 137 18.72 25.29 -2.18
N VAL A 138 18.48 25.31 -0.86
CA VAL A 138 19.22 26.15 0.08
C VAL A 138 20.67 25.64 0.23
N PRO A 139 21.68 26.46 -0.09
CA PRO A 139 23.08 26.03 -0.02
C PRO A 139 23.51 25.59 1.39
N PRO A 140 24.39 24.58 1.53
CA PRO A 140 24.88 24.13 2.82
C PRO A 140 25.78 25.16 3.52
N GLU A 141 26.37 26.09 2.77
CA GLU A 141 27.24 27.18 3.28
C GLU A 141 26.43 28.41 3.77
N SER A 142 25.12 28.27 3.94
CA SER A 142 24.26 29.36 4.42
C SER A 142 24.54 29.69 5.89
N PRO A 143 24.22 30.92 6.36
CA PRO A 143 24.33 31.28 7.77
C PRO A 143 23.64 30.27 8.70
N PRO A 144 24.16 30.05 9.92
CA PRO A 144 23.62 29.07 10.88
C PRO A 144 22.11 29.23 11.15
N GLU A 145 21.61 30.47 11.17
CA GLU A 145 20.19 30.77 11.36
C GLU A 145 19.31 30.24 10.21
N LEU A 146 19.76 30.37 8.96
CA LEU A 146 19.05 29.85 7.78
C LEU A 146 19.08 28.32 7.75
N LEU A 147 20.19 27.73 8.18
CA LEU A 147 20.30 26.27 8.29
C LEU A 147 19.37 25.72 9.38
N GLN A 148 19.20 26.43 10.49
CA GLN A 148 18.23 26.07 11.52
C GLN A 148 16.79 26.15 10.99
N GLN A 149 16.42 27.27 10.34
CA GLN A 149 15.08 27.43 9.74
C GLN A 149 14.77 26.34 8.70
N LYS A 150 15.77 25.98 7.87
CA LYS A 150 15.67 24.88 6.91
C LYS A 150 15.37 23.55 7.60
N ASP A 151 16.05 23.27 8.70
CA ASP A 151 15.89 22.04 9.47
C ASP A 151 14.52 21.97 10.17
N ASP A 152 14.04 23.09 10.71
CA ASP A 152 12.72 23.20 11.32
C ASP A 152 11.60 22.99 10.29
N LEU A 153 11.73 23.57 9.10
CA LEU A 153 10.80 23.35 7.99
C LEU A 153 10.81 21.89 7.51
N ARG A 154 12.00 21.27 7.40
CA ARG A 154 12.10 19.84 7.06
C ARG A 154 11.33 18.97 8.05
N VAL A 155 11.49 19.22 9.34
CA VAL A 155 10.76 18.48 10.39
C VAL A 155 9.25 18.70 10.26
N THR A 156 8.83 19.95 10.04
CA THR A 156 7.42 20.32 9.88
C THR A 156 6.79 19.60 8.68
N ILE A 157 7.42 19.66 7.52
CA ILE A 157 6.94 18.99 6.30
C ILE A 157 6.86 17.48 6.50
N SER A 158 7.90 16.87 7.07
CA SER A 158 7.95 15.42 7.30
C SER A 158 6.83 14.96 8.23
N LYS A 159 6.61 15.67 9.34
CA LYS A 159 5.52 15.39 10.28
C LYS A 159 4.17 15.49 9.59
N ARG A 160 3.97 16.52 8.76
CA ARG A 160 2.70 16.78 8.08
C ARG A 160 2.38 15.73 7.02
N ILE A 161 3.36 15.29 6.25
CA ILE A 161 3.22 14.18 5.30
C ILE A 161 2.72 12.93 6.04
N ILE A 162 3.34 12.58 7.18
CA ILE A 162 2.92 11.43 7.99
C ILE A 162 1.47 11.57 8.47
N GLU A 163 1.08 12.76 8.94
CA GLU A 163 -0.29 13.03 9.38
C GLU A 163 -1.30 12.85 8.23
N ILE A 164 -1.01 13.38 7.04
CA ILE A 164 -1.89 13.25 5.86
C ILE A 164 -2.05 11.78 5.45
N TYR A 165 -0.96 11.02 5.43
CA TYR A 165 -1.04 9.58 5.14
C TYR A 165 -1.80 8.81 6.23
N GLY A 166 -1.68 9.20 7.49
CA GLY A 166 -2.46 8.61 8.59
C GLY A 166 -3.97 8.81 8.44
N LEU A 167 -4.41 9.95 7.92
CA LEU A 167 -5.84 10.29 7.73
C LEU A 167 -6.46 9.66 6.47
N ARG A 168 -5.67 9.39 5.42
CA ARG A 168 -6.17 8.66 4.24
C ARG A 168 -6.71 7.27 4.59
N HIS A 169 -6.28 6.71 5.71
CA HIS A 169 -6.84 5.47 6.24
C HIS A 169 -8.12 5.78 7.03
N THR A 170 -9.25 5.87 6.32
CA THR A 170 -10.58 5.86 6.95
C THR A 170 -10.69 4.63 7.84
N SER A 171 -10.83 4.85 9.15
CA SER A 171 -11.14 3.79 10.10
C SER A 171 -12.55 3.25 9.79
N VAL A 172 -12.62 2.16 9.05
CA VAL A 172 -13.92 1.59 8.70
C VAL A 172 -14.50 0.90 9.93
N ARG A 173 -15.42 1.59 10.60
CA ARG A 173 -16.31 1.00 11.58
C ARG A 173 -17.39 0.22 10.84
N GLY A 174 -17.21 -1.08 10.69
CA GLY A 174 -18.22 -1.94 10.10
C GLY A 174 -17.98 -3.41 10.41
N TYR A 175 -19.06 -4.13 10.70
CA TYR A 175 -19.03 -5.58 10.80
C TYR A 175 -18.83 -6.16 9.38
N HIS A 176 -17.68 -6.80 9.14
CA HIS A 176 -17.34 -7.62 7.96
C HIS A 176 -17.15 -6.93 6.59
N LYS A 177 -17.03 -5.60 6.55
CA LYS A 177 -16.73 -4.85 5.31
C LYS A 177 -15.77 -3.69 5.54
N ALA A 178 -14.90 -3.83 6.55
CA ALA A 178 -13.97 -2.77 6.87
C ALA A 178 -12.92 -2.55 5.77
N ILE A 179 -12.66 -3.58 4.99
CA ILE A 179 -11.78 -3.53 3.82
C ILE A 179 -12.65 -3.77 2.58
N PRO A 180 -12.74 -2.80 1.63
CA PRO A 180 -13.51 -2.99 0.41
C PRO A 180 -13.03 -4.19 -0.41
N LEU A 181 -13.95 -5.09 -0.77
CA LEU A 181 -13.66 -6.27 -1.60
C LEU A 181 -13.70 -5.89 -3.10
N VAL A 182 -12.76 -5.05 -3.52
CA VAL A 182 -12.66 -4.61 -4.92
C VAL A 182 -11.79 -5.58 -5.72
N MET A 183 -12.34 -6.10 -6.82
CA MET A 183 -11.58 -6.96 -7.73
C MET A 183 -10.58 -6.12 -8.52
N ASN A 184 -9.29 -6.36 -8.30
CA ASN A 184 -8.21 -5.74 -9.07
C ASN A 184 -7.26 -6.82 -9.64
N ARG A 185 -6.28 -6.39 -10.46
CA ARG A 185 -5.31 -7.30 -11.09
C ARG A 185 -4.55 -8.15 -10.06
N HIS A 186 -4.10 -7.54 -8.96
CA HIS A 186 -3.34 -8.23 -7.91
C HIS A 186 -4.20 -9.28 -7.19
N VAL A 187 -5.44 -8.93 -6.84
CA VAL A 187 -6.41 -9.85 -6.22
C VAL A 187 -6.67 -11.04 -7.12
N ARG A 188 -6.91 -10.81 -8.43
CA ARG A 188 -7.12 -11.89 -9.40
C ARG A 188 -5.92 -12.82 -9.49
N MET A 189 -4.71 -12.28 -9.54
CA MET A 189 -3.48 -13.08 -9.58
C MET A 189 -3.30 -13.90 -8.29
N ALA A 190 -3.60 -13.33 -7.12
CA ALA A 190 -3.54 -14.05 -5.85
C ALA A 190 -4.55 -15.20 -5.80
N ILE A 191 -5.79 -14.97 -6.24
CA ILE A 191 -6.83 -16.00 -6.33
C ILE A 191 -6.37 -17.14 -7.25
N GLN A 192 -5.87 -16.82 -8.45
CA GLN A 192 -5.35 -17.84 -9.38
C GLN A 192 -4.18 -18.63 -8.77
N SER A 193 -3.30 -17.96 -8.02
CA SER A 193 -2.19 -18.61 -7.32
C SER A 193 -2.68 -19.65 -6.30
N PHE A 194 -3.61 -19.26 -5.42
CA PHE A 194 -4.18 -20.13 -4.38
C PHE A 194 -5.10 -21.22 -4.93
N LEU A 195 -5.65 -21.06 -6.14
CA LEU A 195 -6.39 -22.12 -6.81
C LEU A 195 -5.48 -23.12 -7.54
N GLY A 196 -4.30 -22.68 -8.00
CA GLY A 196 -3.34 -23.47 -8.75
C GLY A 196 -2.10 -23.83 -7.94
N LYS A 197 -0.97 -23.20 -8.26
CA LYS A 197 0.38 -23.56 -7.77
C LYS A 197 0.55 -23.53 -6.25
N GLU A 198 -0.18 -22.69 -5.54
CA GLU A 198 -0.06 -22.49 -4.08
C GLU A 198 -1.23 -23.10 -3.30
N ARG A 199 -2.05 -23.92 -3.98
CA ARG A 199 -3.25 -24.53 -3.39
C ARG A 199 -2.96 -25.34 -2.14
N ASP A 200 -1.97 -26.22 -2.17
CA ASP A 200 -1.66 -27.08 -1.02
C ASP A 200 -1.17 -26.27 0.18
N TYR A 201 -0.31 -25.26 -0.08
CA TYR A 201 0.13 -24.31 0.93
C TYR A 201 -1.06 -23.58 1.57
N PHE A 202 -1.98 -23.06 0.74
CA PHE A 202 -3.18 -22.38 1.21
C PHE A 202 -4.04 -23.30 2.08
N LEU A 203 -4.32 -24.52 1.64
CA LEU A 203 -5.13 -25.48 2.38
C LEU A 203 -4.49 -25.85 3.72
N GLU A 204 -3.18 -26.06 3.77
CA GLU A 204 -2.48 -26.29 5.03
C GLU A 204 -2.52 -25.07 5.96
N ALA A 205 -2.26 -23.88 5.43
CA ALA A 205 -2.32 -22.64 6.20
C ALA A 205 -3.73 -22.40 6.76
N TYR A 206 -4.75 -22.66 5.94
CA TYR A 206 -6.16 -22.57 6.32
C TYR A 206 -6.50 -23.56 7.44
N ARG A 207 -6.08 -24.83 7.33
CA ARG A 207 -6.25 -25.81 8.43
C ARG A 207 -5.55 -25.37 9.72
N ARG A 208 -4.30 -24.88 9.63
CA ARG A 208 -3.56 -24.35 10.80
C ARG A 208 -4.23 -23.12 11.41
N SER A 209 -4.89 -22.29 10.60
CA SER A 209 -5.58 -21.09 11.06
C SER A 209 -6.62 -21.39 12.13
N GLY A 210 -7.31 -22.54 12.04
CA GLY A 210 -8.33 -22.95 13.02
C GLY A 210 -7.83 -22.99 14.47
N ARG A 211 -6.52 -23.18 14.68
CA ARG A 211 -5.92 -23.20 16.02
C ARG A 211 -5.75 -21.80 16.63
N TYR A 212 -5.43 -20.79 15.83
CA TYR A 212 -5.00 -19.47 16.32
C TYR A 212 -5.99 -18.36 16.02
N ARG A 213 -6.67 -18.45 14.86
CA ARG A 213 -7.54 -17.40 14.33
C ARG A 213 -8.68 -17.01 15.28
N PRO A 214 -9.35 -17.92 16.02
CA PRO A 214 -10.39 -17.52 16.99
C PRO A 214 -9.88 -16.56 18.08
N ALA A 215 -8.68 -16.81 18.61
CA ALA A 215 -8.06 -15.93 19.60
C ALA A 215 -7.67 -14.57 19.01
N ILE A 216 -7.13 -14.57 17.78
CA ILE A 216 -6.76 -13.35 17.04
C ILE A 216 -7.99 -12.49 16.78
N LEU A 217 -9.09 -13.08 16.31
CA LEU A 217 -10.36 -12.39 16.09
C LEU A 217 -10.85 -11.69 17.37
N LYS A 218 -10.84 -12.42 18.50
CA LYS A 218 -11.23 -11.86 19.79
C LYS A 218 -10.33 -10.68 20.20
N ALA A 219 -9.03 -10.78 19.94
CA ALA A 219 -8.08 -9.72 20.25
C ALA A 219 -8.27 -8.47 19.35
N LEU A 220 -8.44 -8.66 18.03
CA LEU A 220 -8.71 -7.58 17.07
C LEU A 220 -10.02 -6.86 17.40
N LYS A 221 -11.09 -7.62 17.68
CA LYS A 221 -12.40 -7.06 18.05
C LYS A 221 -12.32 -6.20 19.31
N ARG A 222 -11.63 -6.68 20.36
CA ARG A 222 -11.38 -5.88 21.58
C ARG A 222 -10.57 -4.62 21.31
N ALA A 223 -9.68 -4.66 20.32
CA ALA A 223 -8.84 -3.54 19.95
C ALA A 223 -9.54 -2.51 19.06
N GLY A 224 -10.76 -2.80 18.57
CA GLY A 224 -11.49 -1.98 17.59
C GLY A 224 -10.95 -2.08 16.17
N LEU A 225 -10.16 -3.12 15.87
CA LEU A 225 -9.58 -3.35 14.55
C LEU A 225 -10.47 -4.26 13.68
N PRO A 226 -10.41 -4.12 12.35
CA PRO A 226 -11.10 -5.01 11.41
C PRO A 226 -10.78 -6.50 11.62
N GLU A 227 -11.81 -7.33 11.63
CA GLU A 227 -11.68 -8.79 11.84
C GLU A 227 -11.00 -9.48 10.65
N GLU A 228 -11.06 -8.89 9.46
CA GLU A 228 -10.44 -9.37 8.23
C GLU A 228 -8.91 -9.44 8.35
N LEU A 229 -8.30 -8.59 9.20
CA LEU A 229 -6.86 -8.59 9.49
C LEU A 229 -6.41 -9.90 10.15
N SER A 230 -7.33 -10.70 10.68
CA SER A 230 -7.04 -12.05 11.20
C SER A 230 -6.46 -13.00 10.15
N TRP A 231 -6.56 -12.66 8.86
CA TRP A 231 -5.98 -13.43 7.76
C TRP A 231 -4.54 -13.04 7.40
N LEU A 232 -4.00 -11.93 7.91
CA LEU A 232 -2.60 -11.55 7.64
C LEU A 232 -1.59 -12.67 7.95
N PRO A 233 -1.69 -13.43 9.06
CA PRO A 233 -0.79 -14.55 9.31
C PRO A 233 -0.76 -15.64 8.23
N LEU A 234 -1.80 -15.72 7.38
CA LEU A 234 -1.82 -16.62 6.24
C LEU A 234 -0.72 -16.27 5.24
N ILE A 235 -0.59 -14.99 4.89
CA ILE A 235 0.40 -14.52 3.91
C ILE A 235 1.79 -14.38 4.53
N GLU A 236 1.87 -14.08 5.83
CA GLU A 236 3.16 -13.88 6.52
C GLU A 236 3.87 -15.20 6.81
N SER A 237 3.18 -16.15 7.44
CA SER A 237 3.79 -17.39 7.91
C SER A 237 3.02 -18.65 7.52
N GLY A 238 1.83 -18.51 6.95
CA GLY A 238 0.88 -19.61 6.79
C GLY A 238 0.41 -20.16 8.14
N PHE A 239 0.24 -19.29 9.15
CA PHE A 239 -0.07 -19.64 10.53
C PHE A 239 1.00 -20.51 11.24
N LYS A 240 2.29 -20.34 10.90
CA LYS A 240 3.40 -21.09 11.51
C LYS A 240 4.10 -20.26 12.58
N ILE A 241 4.02 -20.71 13.84
CA ILE A 241 4.61 -20.02 15.00
C ILE A 241 6.14 -20.02 15.03
N ARG A 242 6.80 -20.90 14.27
CA ARG A 242 8.26 -21.02 14.18
C ARG A 242 8.80 -20.66 12.79
N ALA A 243 8.00 -20.00 11.95
CA ALA A 243 8.44 -19.59 10.63
C ALA A 243 9.54 -18.52 10.75
N LEU A 244 10.71 -18.81 10.19
CA LEU A 244 11.84 -17.88 10.13
C LEU A 244 12.10 -17.52 8.67
N SER A 245 12.05 -16.23 8.35
CA SER A 245 12.40 -15.74 7.02
C SER A 245 13.91 -15.53 6.86
N ARG A 246 14.35 -15.37 5.62
CA ARG A 246 15.74 -15.00 5.30
C ARG A 246 16.15 -13.66 5.93
N ALA A 247 15.19 -12.73 6.02
CA ALA A 247 15.37 -11.43 6.67
C ALA A 247 15.25 -11.48 8.21
N ARG A 248 15.27 -12.68 8.81
CA ARG A 248 15.17 -12.91 10.26
C ARG A 248 13.84 -12.46 10.89
N ALA A 249 12.80 -12.30 10.08
CA ALA A 249 11.43 -12.19 10.57
C ALA A 249 10.99 -13.54 11.16
N LEU A 250 10.33 -13.52 12.32
CA LEU A 250 10.01 -14.73 13.07
C LEU A 250 8.55 -14.76 13.50
N GLY A 251 7.98 -15.96 13.48
CA GLY A 251 6.73 -16.29 14.13
C GLY A 251 5.50 -15.96 13.29
N LEU A 252 4.36 -15.96 13.97
CA LEU A 252 3.05 -15.92 13.33
C LEU A 252 2.86 -14.71 12.43
N TRP A 253 3.28 -13.54 12.94
CA TRP A 253 3.17 -12.22 12.31
C TRP A 253 4.47 -11.76 11.64
N GLN A 254 5.48 -12.63 11.52
CA GLN A 254 6.78 -12.31 10.90
C GLN A 254 7.42 -11.02 11.44
N PHE A 255 7.54 -10.89 12.76
CA PHE A 255 8.22 -9.74 13.35
C PHE A 255 9.74 -9.83 13.15
N ILE A 256 10.35 -8.75 12.66
CA ILE A 256 11.79 -8.51 12.81
C ILE A 256 12.07 -8.17 14.28
N ALA A 257 13.18 -8.66 14.84
CA ALA A 257 13.49 -8.51 16.27
C ALA A 257 13.44 -7.04 16.74
N SER A 258 14.04 -6.12 15.98
CA SER A 258 14.03 -4.67 16.27
C SER A 258 12.62 -4.11 16.37
N THR A 259 11.71 -4.55 15.48
CA THR A 259 10.30 -4.13 15.49
C THR A 259 9.57 -4.78 16.66
N GLY A 260 9.77 -6.08 16.89
CA GLY A 260 9.20 -6.80 18.02
C GLY A 260 9.48 -6.12 19.37
N TYR A 261 10.73 -5.68 19.60
CA TYR A 261 11.09 -4.97 20.83
C TYR A 261 10.33 -3.66 21.01
N LYS A 262 10.17 -2.88 19.93
CA LYS A 262 9.39 -1.62 19.97
C LYS A 262 7.94 -1.84 20.40
N PHE A 263 7.38 -3.01 20.08
CA PHE A 263 6.01 -3.39 20.46
C PHE A 263 5.95 -4.34 21.66
N GLY A 264 7.00 -4.39 22.47
CA GLY A 264 7.02 -5.06 23.77
C GLY A 264 7.30 -6.56 23.73
N LEU A 265 7.70 -7.13 22.59
CA LEU A 265 8.17 -8.51 22.52
C LEU A 265 9.60 -8.61 23.03
N LYS A 266 9.84 -9.55 23.93
CA LYS A 266 11.15 -9.82 24.53
C LYS A 266 11.79 -11.03 23.86
N ARG A 267 13.12 -11.03 23.89
CA ARG A 267 13.94 -12.16 23.47
C ARG A 267 15.06 -12.36 24.47
N THR A 268 15.14 -13.55 25.01
CA THR A 268 16.25 -14.05 25.82
C THR A 268 17.01 -15.11 25.03
N ALA A 269 18.07 -15.69 25.61
CA ALA A 269 18.80 -16.79 24.98
C ALA A 269 17.92 -18.03 24.70
N TRP A 270 16.85 -18.21 25.48
CA TRP A 270 16.01 -19.41 25.44
C TRP A 270 14.60 -19.15 24.91
N ILE A 271 14.10 -17.92 25.02
CA ILE A 271 12.72 -17.56 24.73
C ILE A 271 12.72 -16.41 23.72
N ASP A 272 12.00 -16.57 22.62
CA ASP A 272 11.72 -15.48 21.67
C ASP A 272 10.19 -15.32 21.57
N GLU A 273 9.68 -14.24 22.16
CA GLU A 273 8.23 -13.99 22.26
C GLU A 273 7.58 -13.72 20.90
N ARG A 274 8.36 -13.54 19.83
CA ARG A 274 7.81 -13.49 18.46
C ARG A 274 7.16 -14.81 18.05
N MET A 275 7.56 -15.93 18.65
CA MET A 275 6.94 -17.24 18.41
C MET A 275 5.68 -17.48 19.24
N ASP A 276 5.41 -16.65 20.25
CA ASP A 276 4.23 -16.76 21.10
C ASP A 276 3.02 -16.14 20.38
N PRO A 277 1.97 -16.91 20.05
CA PRO A 277 0.83 -16.40 19.29
C PRO A 277 0.10 -15.26 19.98
N GLU A 278 -0.03 -15.27 21.30
CA GLU A 278 -0.79 -14.25 22.04
C GLU A 278 0.00 -12.96 22.16
N LYS A 279 1.28 -13.05 22.56
CA LYS A 279 2.16 -11.88 22.68
C LYS A 279 2.41 -11.26 21.32
N SER A 280 2.73 -12.05 20.30
CA SER A 280 2.93 -11.54 18.95
C SER A 280 1.66 -10.93 18.36
N THR A 281 0.46 -11.46 18.67
CA THR A 281 -0.81 -10.83 18.27
C THR A 281 -1.05 -9.51 18.98
N LYS A 282 -0.74 -9.41 20.28
CA LYS A 282 -0.82 -8.13 21.01
C LYS A 282 0.12 -7.09 20.41
N ALA A 283 1.34 -7.48 20.06
CA ALA A 283 2.30 -6.61 19.39
C ALA A 283 1.83 -6.22 17.97
N ALA A 284 1.25 -7.14 17.21
CA ALA A 284 0.67 -6.85 15.89
C ALA A 284 -0.48 -5.85 15.98
N ILE A 285 -1.37 -6.01 16.97
CA ILE A 285 -2.43 -5.04 17.23
C ILE A 285 -1.87 -3.66 17.56
N ALA A 286 -0.79 -3.58 18.35
CA ALA A 286 -0.15 -2.32 18.68
C ALA A 286 0.57 -1.69 17.48
N TYR A 287 1.06 -2.50 16.53
CA TYR A 287 1.67 -2.04 15.28
C TYR A 287 0.63 -1.51 14.27
N LEU A 288 -0.56 -2.09 14.26
CA LEU A 288 -1.64 -1.78 13.31
C LEU A 288 -2.53 -0.61 13.75
N LYS A 289 -2.31 -0.07 14.96
CA LYS A 289 -2.97 1.12 15.48
C LYS A 289 -2.14 2.35 15.20
#